data_AF-E6WEP2-F1
#
_entry.id   AF-E6WEP2-F1
#
_cell.length_a   1.000
_cell.length_b   1.000
_cell.length_c   1.000
_cell.angle_alpha   90.00
_cell.angle_beta   90.00
_cell.angle_gamma   90.00
#
_symmetry.space_group_name_H-M   'P 1'
#
loop_
_entity.id
_entity.type
_entity.pdbx_description
1 polymer ?
#
loop_
_entity_poly.entity_id
_entity_poly.type
_entity_poly.pdbx_seq_one_letter_code
_entity_poly.pdbx_strand_id
1 'polypeptide(L)'
;MQIIPKLTSQRLAELPSGTPIRIGNQTVIFDHCAVEQDYKGHHETFVHYIDGTGQRRRHLEFTVLESGTEFTDSERCDYCGRFRHQGDTKLAVIRFWNRTEQRTFCTDRECARLYQQTISVPAARPGKPRRRAS
;
A
#
# COMPACT_ATOMS: atom_id res chain seq x y z
N MET A 1 17.94 -0.50 11.66
CA MET A 1 16.55 -0.50 11.15
C MET A 1 15.59 -0.75 12.28
N GLN A 2 14.77 0.25 12.61
CA GLN A 2 13.65 0.05 13.53
C GLN A 2 12.45 -0.44 12.71
N ILE A 3 11.89 -1.58 13.10
CA ILE A 3 10.68 -2.11 12.45
C ILE A 3 9.50 -1.40 13.08
N ILE A 4 8.76 -0.67 12.26
CA ILE A 4 7.56 0.03 12.69
C ILE A 4 6.44 -1.01 12.83
N PRO A 5 5.81 -1.13 14.02
CA PRO A 5 4.74 -2.10 14.24
C PRO A 5 3.50 -1.72 13.42
N LYS A 6 2.79 -2.75 12.97
CA LYS A 6 1.47 -2.59 12.36
C LYS A 6 0.43 -2.31 13.45
N LEU A 7 -0.68 -1.70 13.05
CA LEU A 7 -1.88 -1.67 13.87
C LEU A 7 -2.34 -3.10 14.19
N THR A 8 -2.86 -3.27 15.40
CA THR A 8 -3.53 -4.50 15.86
C THR A 8 -4.98 -4.18 16.18
N SER A 9 -5.87 -5.17 16.16
CA SER A 9 -7.28 -4.97 16.55
C SER A 9 -7.41 -4.34 17.93
N GLN A 10 -6.60 -4.79 18.89
CA GLN A 10 -6.59 -4.22 20.23
C GLN A 10 -6.22 -2.74 20.21
N ARG A 11 -5.12 -2.37 19.54
CA ARG A 11 -4.72 -0.95 19.46
C ARG A 11 -5.76 -0.12 18.75
N LEU A 12 -6.37 -0.64 17.68
CA LEU A 12 -7.41 0.05 16.93
C LEU A 12 -8.67 0.32 17.77
N ALA A 13 -9.04 -0.60 18.66
CA ALA A 13 -10.17 -0.42 19.60
C ALA A 13 -9.86 0.60 20.71
N GLU A 14 -8.59 0.78 21.07
CA GLU A 14 -8.12 1.74 22.09
C GLU A 14 -7.84 3.13 21.50
N LEU A 15 -7.77 3.28 20.18
CA LEU A 15 -7.45 4.55 19.53
C LEU A 15 -8.56 5.58 19.75
N PRO A 16 -8.22 6.81 20.19
CA PRO A 16 -9.20 7.87 20.27
C PRO A 16 -9.54 8.41 18.87
N SER A 17 -10.80 8.79 18.66
CA SER A 17 -11.24 9.52 17.47
C SER A 17 -10.41 10.81 17.32
N GLY A 18 -10.03 11.13 16.09
CA GLY A 18 -9.12 12.23 15.78
C GLY A 18 -7.65 11.82 15.68
N THR A 19 -7.29 10.57 16.02
CA THR A 19 -5.89 10.14 15.94
C THR A 19 -5.43 9.99 14.49
N PRO A 20 -4.33 10.64 14.07
CA PRO A 20 -3.78 10.42 12.75
C PRO A 20 -3.12 9.04 12.68
N ILE A 21 -3.49 8.26 11.68
CA ILE A 21 -2.91 6.95 11.40
C ILE A 21 -2.53 6.88 9.93
N ARG A 22 -1.56 6.03 9.61
CA ARG A 22 -1.17 5.75 8.24
C ARG A 22 -1.83 4.46 7.77
N ILE A 23 -2.49 4.48 6.61
CA ILE A 23 -3.03 3.31 5.92
C ILE A 23 -2.43 3.27 4.50
N GLY A 24 -1.65 2.24 4.21
CA GLY A 24 -0.86 2.15 2.98
C GLY A 24 0.09 3.34 2.83
N ASN A 25 -0.18 4.18 1.84
CA ASN A 25 0.61 5.39 1.54
C ASN A 25 -0.10 6.69 1.94
N GLN A 26 -1.23 6.60 2.64
CA GLN A 26 -2.05 7.75 3.01
C GLN A 26 -2.06 7.93 4.52
N THR A 27 -1.92 9.17 4.97
CA THR A 27 -2.24 9.55 6.36
C THR A 27 -3.71 9.95 6.40
N VAL A 28 -4.44 9.38 7.36
CA VAL A 28 -5.87 9.59 7.57
C VAL A 28 -6.14 9.89 9.04
N ILE A 29 -7.29 10.47 9.34
CA ILE A 29 -7.73 10.72 10.71
C ILE A 29 -8.70 9.62 11.13
N PHE A 30 -8.30 8.77 12.07
CA PHE A 30 -9.15 7.73 12.64
C PHE A 30 -10.39 8.34 13.29
N ASP A 31 -11.55 7.71 13.10
CA ASP A 31 -12.80 8.13 13.73
C ASP A 31 -13.28 7.07 14.74
N HIS A 32 -13.75 5.91 14.27
CA HIS A 32 -14.21 4.83 15.14
C HIS A 32 -14.25 3.48 14.41
N CYS A 33 -14.44 2.40 15.16
CA CYS A 33 -14.76 1.08 14.63
C CYS A 33 -16.24 0.75 14.85
N ALA A 34 -16.89 0.16 13.84
CA ALA A 34 -18.30 -0.24 13.92
C ALA A 34 -18.52 -1.61 13.26
N VAL A 35 -19.41 -2.42 13.83
CA VAL A 35 -19.86 -3.67 13.20
C VAL A 35 -21.08 -3.36 12.33
N GLU A 36 -20.96 -3.59 11.03
CA GLU A 36 -21.98 -3.26 10.03
C GLU A 36 -22.13 -4.37 9.00
N GLN A 37 -23.23 -4.39 8.25
CA GLN A 37 -23.38 -5.34 7.15
C GLN A 37 -22.55 -4.93 5.94
N ASP A 38 -21.79 -5.88 5.40
CA ASP A 38 -21.15 -5.76 4.09
C ASP A 38 -22.18 -5.83 2.95
N TYR A 39 -21.70 -5.72 1.71
CA TYR A 39 -22.56 -5.80 0.52
C TYR A 39 -23.21 -7.18 0.30
N LYS A 40 -22.77 -8.21 1.01
CA LYS A 40 -23.32 -9.57 1.01
C LYS A 40 -24.25 -9.82 2.21
N GLY A 41 -24.44 -8.84 3.08
CA GLY A 41 -25.25 -8.96 4.30
C GLY A 41 -24.54 -9.61 5.48
N HIS A 42 -23.22 -9.80 5.41
CA HIS A 42 -22.41 -10.36 6.49
C HIS A 42 -22.00 -9.26 7.47
N HIS A 43 -21.96 -9.56 8.77
CA HIS A 43 -21.56 -8.59 9.79
C HIS A 43 -20.03 -8.43 9.84
N GLU A 44 -19.56 -7.36 9.20
CA GLU A 44 -18.22 -6.80 9.08
C GLU A 44 -17.79 -5.85 10.21
N THR A 45 -16.58 -5.95 10.77
CA THR A 45 -15.97 -4.80 11.46
C THR A 45 -15.39 -3.83 10.43
N PHE A 46 -15.88 -2.59 10.43
CA PHE A 46 -15.39 -1.49 9.61
C PHE A 46 -14.68 -0.44 10.45
N VAL A 47 -13.62 0.12 9.87
CA VAL A 47 -12.87 1.25 10.40
C VAL A 47 -13.27 2.48 9.64
N HIS A 48 -13.83 3.45 10.35
CA HIS A 48 -14.20 4.76 9.81
C HIS A 48 -13.08 5.75 10.04
N TYR A 49 -12.81 6.56 9.02
CA TYR A 49 -11.76 7.58 9.07
C TYR A 49 -12.06 8.71 8.09
N ILE A 50 -11.37 9.84 8.27
CA ILE A 50 -11.40 10.99 7.35
C ILE A 50 -10.12 10.95 6.51
N ASP A 51 -10.27 10.91 5.19
CA ASP A 51 -9.13 10.92 4.27
C ASP A 51 -8.49 12.31 4.13
N GLY A 52 -7.38 12.40 3.40
CA GLY A 52 -6.67 13.68 3.16
C GLY A 52 -7.47 14.73 2.39
N THR A 53 -8.64 14.37 1.83
CA THR A 53 -9.56 15.31 1.17
C THR A 53 -10.68 15.79 2.11
N GLY A 54 -10.69 15.33 3.35
CA GLY A 54 -11.74 15.62 4.32
C GLY A 54 -12.99 14.76 4.16
N GLN A 55 -12.96 13.74 3.30
CA GLN A 55 -14.11 12.85 3.11
C GLN A 55 -14.09 11.70 4.10
N ARG A 56 -15.27 11.36 4.62
CA ARG A 56 -15.45 10.14 5.41
C ARG A 56 -15.36 8.92 4.52
N ARG A 57 -14.51 7.98 4.92
CA ARG A 57 -14.26 6.72 4.24
C ARG A 57 -14.32 5.60 5.27
N ARG A 58 -14.51 4.38 4.77
CA ARG A 58 -14.42 3.18 5.59
C ARG A 58 -13.74 2.04 4.85
N HIS A 59 -13.02 1.22 5.60
CA HIS A 59 -12.50 -0.06 5.13
C HIS A 59 -12.79 -1.16 6.14
N LEU A 60 -12.74 -2.41 5.66
CA LEU A 60 -12.73 -3.57 6.54
C LEU A 60 -11.53 -3.47 7.49
N GLU A 61 -11.75 -3.83 8.75
CA GLU A 61 -10.70 -3.87 9.78
C GLU A 61 -9.47 -4.63 9.30
N PHE A 62 -9.67 -5.83 8.73
CA PHE A 62 -8.60 -6.65 8.20
C PHE A 62 -7.67 -5.88 7.23
N THR A 63 -8.23 -5.10 6.30
CA THR A 63 -7.46 -4.31 5.34
C THR A 63 -6.62 -3.22 6.03
N VAL A 64 -7.18 -2.59 7.06
CA VAL A 64 -6.48 -1.59 7.86
C VAL A 64 -5.36 -2.24 8.66
N LEU A 65 -5.56 -3.41 9.27
CA LEU A 65 -4.52 -4.10 10.03
C LEU A 65 -3.37 -4.61 9.15
N GLU A 66 -3.68 -5.06 7.93
CA GLU A 66 -2.64 -5.49 6.99
C GLU A 66 -1.70 -4.36 6.56
N SER A 67 -2.21 -3.14 6.50
CA SER A 67 -1.57 -2.01 5.85
C SER A 67 -1.51 -0.74 6.69
N GLY A 68 -1.78 -0.82 8.00
CA GLY A 68 -1.93 0.34 8.86
C GLY A 68 -0.88 0.43 9.97
N THR A 69 -0.57 1.65 10.40
CA THR A 69 0.32 1.94 11.53
C THR A 69 0.01 3.29 12.16
N GLU A 70 0.25 3.45 13.46
CA GLU A 70 0.13 4.73 14.20
C GLU A 70 1.25 5.72 13.83
N PHE A 71 2.33 5.23 13.20
CA PHE A 71 3.50 6.03 12.86
C PHE A 71 3.30 6.74 11.51
N THR A 72 2.78 7.97 11.56
CA THR A 72 2.42 8.76 10.37
C THR A 72 3.59 9.06 9.43
N ASP A 73 4.77 9.25 10.01
CA ASP A 73 6.01 9.55 9.30
C ASP A 73 6.67 8.31 8.67
N SER A 74 6.06 7.13 8.84
CA SER A 74 6.55 5.91 8.24
C SER A 74 6.38 5.91 6.71
N GLU A 75 7.27 5.20 6.03
CA GLU A 75 7.15 4.90 4.62
C GLU A 75 6.98 3.39 4.40
N ARG A 76 6.10 3.03 3.48
CA ARG A 76 5.86 1.64 3.11
C ARG A 76 6.73 1.28 1.91
N CYS A 77 7.46 0.18 2.02
CA CYS A 77 8.20 -0.37 0.88
C CYS A 77 7.24 -0.99 -0.15
N ASP A 78 7.34 -0.58 -1.41
CA ASP A 78 6.49 -1.04 -2.52
C ASP A 78 6.69 -2.52 -2.86
N TYR A 79 7.83 -3.13 -2.48
CA TYR A 79 8.09 -4.56 -2.70
C TYR A 79 7.63 -5.43 -1.52
N CYS A 80 8.13 -5.17 -0.31
CA CYS A 80 7.88 -6.05 0.84
C CYS A 80 6.71 -5.63 1.72
N GLY A 81 6.08 -4.48 1.45
CA GLY A 81 4.91 -3.97 2.16
C GLY A 81 5.13 -3.57 3.63
N ARG A 82 6.38 -3.59 4.11
CA ARG A 82 6.72 -3.23 5.50
C ARG A 82 6.86 -1.72 5.66
N PHE A 83 6.40 -1.22 6.80
CA PHE A 83 6.65 0.15 7.25
C PHE A 83 8.07 0.30 7.79
N ARG A 84 8.70 1.41 7.39
CA ARG A 84 10.07 1.79 7.70
C ARG A 84 10.10 3.26 8.08
N HIS A 85 11.13 3.68 8.81
CA HIS A 85 11.42 5.10 8.93
C HIS A 85 11.92 5.65 7.59
N GLN A 86 11.72 6.94 7.33
CA GLN A 86 12.16 7.60 6.09
C GLN A 86 13.67 7.44 5.81
N GLY A 87 14.50 7.36 6.86
CA GLY A 87 15.94 7.10 6.71
C GLY A 87 16.29 5.66 6.31
N ASP A 88 15.35 4.73 6.47
CA ASP A 88 15.50 3.30 6.14
C ASP A 88 14.92 2.96 4.75
N THR A 89 14.43 3.97 4.01
CA THR A 89 13.88 3.86 2.65
C THR A 89 14.66 4.70 1.65
N LYS A 90 14.52 4.35 0.37
CA LYS A 90 15.05 5.10 -0.77
C LYS A 90 14.06 5.10 -1.91
N LEU A 91 14.03 6.21 -2.64
CA LEU A 91 13.36 6.28 -3.94
C LEU A 91 14.24 5.58 -4.98
N ALA A 92 13.63 4.69 -5.77
CA ALA A 92 14.29 4.07 -6.92
C ALA A 92 13.41 4.21 -8.15
N VAL A 93 14.07 4.37 -9.29
CA VAL A 93 13.41 4.45 -10.60
C VAL A 93 13.12 3.02 -11.08
N ILE A 94 11.85 2.74 -11.33
CA ILE A 94 11.37 1.47 -11.85
C ILE A 94 10.93 1.65 -13.30
N ARG A 95 11.44 0.79 -14.18
CA ARG A 95 11.14 0.79 -15.60
C ARG A 95 10.10 -0.28 -15.90
N PHE A 96 8.90 0.16 -16.25
CA PHE A 96 7.87 -0.68 -16.83
C PHE A 96 8.03 -0.74 -18.35
N TRP A 97 7.31 -1.64 -19.00
CA TRP A 97 7.37 -1.80 -20.46
C TRP A 97 6.91 -0.54 -21.23
N ASN A 98 6.05 0.29 -20.65
CA ASN A 98 5.49 1.49 -21.29
C ASN A 98 5.78 2.81 -20.56
N ARG A 99 6.37 2.77 -19.36
CA ARG A 99 6.58 3.97 -18.54
C ARG A 99 7.68 3.77 -17.52
N THR A 100 8.08 4.87 -16.90
CA THR A 100 9.05 4.88 -15.81
C THR A 100 8.44 5.63 -14.63
N GLU A 101 8.61 5.10 -13.42
CA GLU A 101 8.07 5.69 -12.20
C GLU A 101 9.10 5.67 -11.07
N GLN A 102 9.01 6.64 -10.16
CA GLN A 102 9.73 6.59 -8.88
C GLN A 102 8.87 5.88 -7.85
N ARG A 103 9.49 4.94 -7.12
CA ARG A 103 8.84 4.07 -6.13
C ARG A 103 9.73 3.95 -4.90
N THR A 104 9.13 3.68 -3.74
CA THR A 104 9.81 3.70 -2.43
C THR A 104 10.18 2.28 -2.00
N PHE A 105 11.45 2.05 -1.64
CA PHE A 105 11.97 0.72 -1.28
C PHE A 105 12.87 0.75 -0.05
N CYS A 106 12.99 -0.39 0.63
CA CYS A 106 14.01 -0.56 1.67
C CYS A 106 15.42 -0.31 1.12
N THR A 107 16.29 0.34 1.91
CA THR A 107 17.68 0.59 1.54
C THR A 107 18.54 -0.69 1.50
N ASP A 108 18.26 -1.66 2.38
CA ASP A 108 19.11 -2.80 2.75
C ASP A 108 18.83 -4.11 2.01
N ARG A 109 17.60 -4.33 1.53
CA ARG A 109 17.13 -5.65 1.03
C ARG A 109 17.09 -5.80 -0.49
N GLU A 110 17.78 -4.92 -1.21
CA GLU A 110 17.71 -4.83 -2.68
C GLU A 110 16.26 -4.84 -3.23
N CYS A 111 15.30 -4.35 -2.45
CA CYS A 111 13.87 -4.46 -2.76
C CYS A 111 13.52 -3.85 -4.12
N ALA A 112 14.19 -2.74 -4.50
CA ALA A 112 14.04 -2.14 -5.81
C ALA A 112 14.47 -3.07 -6.95
N ARG A 113 15.60 -3.79 -6.78
CA ARG A 113 16.11 -4.73 -7.79
C ARG A 113 15.17 -5.92 -7.94
N LEU A 114 14.72 -6.49 -6.83
CA LEU A 114 13.78 -7.62 -6.83
C LEU A 114 12.43 -7.22 -7.45
N TYR A 115 11.92 -6.04 -7.12
CA TYR A 115 10.70 -5.49 -7.73
C TYR A 115 10.86 -5.31 -9.24
N GLN A 116 11.98 -4.76 -9.71
CA GLN A 116 12.24 -4.59 -11.14
C GLN A 116 12.22 -5.92 -11.92
N GLN A 117 12.60 -7.03 -11.26
CA GLN A 117 12.61 -8.37 -11.86
C GLN A 117 11.21 -8.99 -12.00
N THR A 118 10.21 -8.52 -11.24
CA THR A 118 8.83 -9.03 -11.37
C THR A 118 8.08 -8.40 -12.55
N ILE A 119 8.62 -7.33 -13.15
CA ILE A 119 8.00 -6.62 -14.26
C ILE A 119 8.26 -7.38 -15.55
N SER A 120 7.19 -7.92 -16.13
CA SER A 120 7.23 -8.59 -17.43
C SER A 120 6.99 -7.61 -18.58
N VAL A 121 7.69 -7.83 -19.69
CA VAL A 121 7.40 -7.14 -20.97
C VAL A 121 6.38 -7.97 -21.73
N PRO A 122 5.28 -7.39 -22.24
CA PRO A 122 4.37 -8.11 -23.12
C PRO A 122 5.13 -8.70 -24.30
N ALA A 123 4.92 -9.99 -24.59
CA ALA A 123 5.53 -10.63 -25.75
C ALA A 123 5.16 -9.82 -27.00
N ALA A 124 6.17 -9.39 -27.77
CA ALA A 124 5.93 -8.77 -29.06
C ALA A 124 5.05 -9.72 -29.88
N ARG A 125 3.89 -9.24 -30.36
CA ARG A 125 3.07 -10.03 -31.29
C ARG A 125 3.98 -10.47 -32.42
N PRO A 126 4.06 -11.77 -32.79
CA PRO A 126 4.86 -12.20 -33.92
C PRO A 126 4.38 -11.41 -35.14
N GLY A 127 5.25 -10.55 -35.66
CA GLY A 127 4.97 -9.79 -36.88
C GLY A 127 4.63 -10.78 -37.98
N LYS A 128 3.49 -10.59 -38.65
CA LYS A 128 3.12 -11.40 -39.82
C LYS A 128 4.33 -11.51 -40.74
N PRO A 129 4.76 -12.72 -41.16
CA PRO A 129 5.82 -12.84 -42.14
C PRO A 129 5.39 -12.08 -43.40
N ARG A 130 6.23 -11.13 -43.84
CA ARG A 130 6.06 -10.46 -45.13
C ARG A 130 6.06 -11.56 -46.20
N ARG A 131 4.89 -11.83 -46.79
CA ARG A 131 4.81 -12.66 -48.00
C ARG A 131 5.67 -11.98 -49.07
N ARG A 132 6.75 -12.65 -49.50
CA ARG A 132 7.43 -12.30 -50.74
C ARG A 132 6.41 -12.51 -51.87
N ALA A 133 6.11 -11.44 -52.59
CA ALA A 133 5.45 -11.56 -53.89
C ALA A 133 6.49 -12.11 -54.87
N SER A 134 6.13 -13.22 -55.52
CA SER A 134 6.82 -13.75 -56.69
C SER A 134 6.14 -13.24 -57.94
#